data_AF-A0A1G3J9W5-F1
#
_entry.id   AF-A0A1G3J9W5-F1
#
_cell.length_a   1.000
_cell.length_b   1.000
_cell.length_c   1.000
_cell.angle_alpha   90.00
_cell.angle_beta   90.00
_cell.angle_gamma   90.00
#
_symmetry.space_group_name_H-M   'P 1'
#
loop_
_entity.id
_entity.type
_entity.pdbx_description
1 polymer ?
#
loop_
_entity_poly.entity_id
_entity_poly.type
_entity_poly.pdbx_seq_one_letter_code
_entity_poly.pdbx_strand_id
1 'polypeptide(L)'
;MLRWIVAGLGSLVLVGCGSVVGTCEDGSGGIRLFGDSVAKRYLAKGVSEYETGNYVNAKTALQGVLENQYATRYETLWANKYLAFIYCVSGDQKLCRDHFRKLLEINPNFELSAAEAGHPLWGPVFRSVKGASSK
;
A
#
# COMPACT_ATOMS: atom_id res chain seq x y z
N MET A 1 -39.99 22.00 -65.93
CA MET A 1 -41.20 22.45 -65.18
C MET A 1 -41.65 21.23 -64.40
N LEU A 2 -41.71 21.14 -63.08
CA LEU A 2 -42.07 22.11 -62.05
C LEU A 2 -41.43 21.65 -60.72
N ARG A 3 -40.97 22.64 -59.95
CA ARG A 3 -40.29 22.54 -58.65
C ARG A 3 -41.27 22.06 -57.58
N TRP A 4 -40.84 21.16 -56.70
CA TRP A 4 -41.43 21.02 -55.36
C TRP A 4 -40.32 20.96 -54.33
N ILE A 5 -40.04 22.13 -53.78
CA ILE A 5 -39.23 22.36 -52.59
C ILE A 5 -40.16 22.04 -51.41
N VAL A 6 -39.85 21.00 -50.64
CA VAL A 6 -40.41 20.84 -49.29
C VAL A 6 -39.36 21.35 -48.33
N ALA A 7 -39.57 22.58 -47.90
CA ALA A 7 -38.97 23.14 -46.70
C ALA A 7 -39.58 22.44 -45.49
N GLY A 8 -38.75 21.85 -44.64
CA GLY A 8 -39.20 21.09 -43.48
C GLY A 8 -38.17 21.10 -42.37
N LEU A 9 -38.16 22.22 -41.66
CA LEU A 9 -37.77 22.45 -40.26
C LEU A 9 -36.56 21.71 -39.68
N GLY A 10 -35.63 22.54 -39.19
CA GLY A 10 -34.42 22.17 -38.49
C GLY A 10 -34.60 21.17 -37.36
N SER A 11 -33.67 20.23 -37.31
CA SER A 11 -33.22 19.64 -36.05
C SER A 11 -31.87 20.23 -35.73
N LEU A 12 -31.91 21.22 -34.83
CA LEU A 12 -30.76 21.81 -34.17
C LEU A 12 -30.09 20.70 -33.36
N VAL A 13 -28.99 20.13 -33.85
CA VAL A 13 -28.19 19.18 -33.05
C VAL A 13 -27.46 20.01 -32.01
N LEU A 14 -28.06 20.14 -30.83
CA LEU A 14 -27.36 20.59 -29.64
C LEU A 14 -26.28 19.55 -29.34
N VAL A 15 -25.03 19.90 -29.67
CA VAL A 15 -23.83 19.27 -29.13
C VAL A 15 -23.91 19.44 -27.61
N GLY A 16 -24.44 18.41 -26.95
CA GLY A 16 -24.36 18.28 -25.51
C GLY A 16 -22.90 18.07 -25.14
N CYS A 17 -22.28 19.08 -24.53
CA CYS A 17 -21.09 18.89 -23.71
C CYS A 17 -21.53 18.18 -22.43
N GLY A 18 -21.82 16.88 -22.55
CA GLY A 18 -21.98 16.01 -21.42
C GLY A 18 -20.60 15.76 -20.85
N SER A 19 -20.16 16.62 -19.94
CA SER A 19 -19.15 16.25 -18.97
C SER A 19 -19.70 15.03 -18.23
N VAL A 20 -19.32 13.84 -18.70
CA VAL A 20 -19.24 12.67 -17.84
C VAL A 20 -18.31 13.08 -16.72
N VAL A 21 -18.90 13.61 -15.65
CA VAL A 21 -18.28 13.56 -14.33
C VAL A 21 -18.25 12.07 -14.06
N GLY A 22 -17.14 11.44 -14.46
CA GLY A 22 -16.75 10.16 -13.91
C GLY A 22 -16.60 10.39 -12.43
N THR A 23 -17.67 10.12 -11.69
CA THR A 23 -17.56 9.77 -10.29
C THR A 23 -16.74 8.50 -10.27
N CYS A 24 -15.43 8.63 -10.09
CA CYS A 24 -14.65 7.53 -9.52
C CYS A 24 -15.34 7.23 -8.19
N GLU A 25 -16.08 6.14 -8.16
CA GLU A 25 -16.78 5.64 -7.00
C GLU A 25 -15.76 5.07 -6.01
N ASP A 26 -14.91 5.95 -5.48
CA ASP A 26 -14.14 5.69 -4.27
C ASP A 26 -14.95 6.33 -3.14
N GLY A 27 -15.68 5.51 -2.39
CA GLY A 27 -16.54 5.91 -1.27
C GLY A 27 -15.78 6.68 -0.17
N SER A 28 -15.54 7.97 -0.40
CA SER A 28 -14.95 8.90 0.56
C SER A 28 -15.57 10.29 0.37
N GLY A 29 -16.89 10.34 0.42
CA GLY A 29 -17.63 11.57 0.71
C GLY A 29 -17.41 11.98 2.16
N GLY A 30 -16.44 12.85 2.41
CA GLY A 30 -16.25 13.49 3.71
C GLY A 30 -14.91 14.21 3.79
N ILE A 31 -14.94 15.53 3.98
CA ILE A 31 -13.77 16.35 4.31
C ILE A 31 -13.19 15.81 5.63
N ARG A 32 -12.15 14.97 5.54
CA ARG A 32 -11.38 14.56 6.73
C ARG A 32 -10.30 15.62 6.99
N LEU A 33 -10.68 16.69 7.70
CA LEU A 33 -9.74 17.68 8.24
C LEU A 33 -8.71 17.04 9.20
N PHE A 34 -8.96 15.80 9.64
CA PHE A 34 -8.08 14.93 10.44
C PHE A 34 -8.06 13.49 9.86
N GLY A 35 -7.82 13.36 8.56
CA GLY A 35 -7.80 12.06 7.89
C GLY A 35 -6.53 11.25 8.13
N ASP A 36 -6.66 9.93 8.17
CA ASP A 36 -5.50 9.03 8.11
C ASP A 36 -4.65 9.36 6.88
N SER A 37 -3.33 9.42 7.08
CA SER A 37 -2.37 9.63 5.99
C SER A 37 -2.53 8.52 4.94
N VAL A 38 -2.12 8.81 3.71
CA VAL A 38 -2.10 7.80 2.64
C VAL A 38 -1.24 6.59 3.06
N ALA A 39 -0.06 6.84 3.65
CA ALA A 39 0.82 5.80 4.19
C ALA A 39 0.15 4.96 5.29
N LYS A 40 -0.58 5.59 6.22
CA LYS A 40 -1.33 4.89 7.27
C LYS A 40 -2.38 3.94 6.70
N ARG A 41 -3.10 4.38 5.67
CA ARG A 41 -4.11 3.54 4.99
C ARG A 41 -3.48 2.36 4.27
N TYR A 42 -2.34 2.57 3.59
CA TYR A 42 -1.58 1.47 2.98
C TYR A 42 -1.07 0.48 4.00
N LEU A 43 -0.56 0.96 5.15
CA LEU A 43 -0.11 0.09 6.22
C LEU A 43 -1.27 -0.73 6.78
N ALA A 44 -2.39 -0.10 7.11
CA ALA A 44 -3.57 -0.79 7.62
C ALA A 44 -4.07 -1.88 6.66
N LYS A 45 -4.13 -1.55 5.35
CA LYS A 45 -4.46 -2.53 4.31
C LYS A 45 -3.45 -3.67 4.26
N GLY A 46 -2.16 -3.36 4.25
CA GLY A 46 -1.08 -4.35 4.18
C GLY A 46 -1.08 -5.32 5.35
N VAL A 47 -1.35 -4.83 6.57
CA VAL A 47 -1.48 -5.67 7.77
C VAL A 47 -2.72 -6.55 7.69
N SER A 48 -3.87 -5.98 7.30
CA SER A 48 -5.11 -6.75 7.16
C SER A 48 -4.97 -7.88 6.13
N GLU A 49 -4.36 -7.63 4.97
CA GLU A 49 -4.12 -8.64 3.94
C GLU A 49 -3.09 -9.69 4.39
N TYR A 50 -2.11 -9.30 5.22
CA TYR A 50 -1.16 -10.25 5.80
C TYR A 50 -1.85 -11.22 6.75
N GLU A 51 -2.73 -10.70 7.62
CA GLU A 51 -3.48 -11.49 8.60
C GLU A 51 -4.46 -12.47 7.95
N THR A 52 -5.01 -12.13 6.76
CA THR A 52 -5.85 -13.04 5.97
C THR A 52 -5.06 -14.03 5.12
N GLY A 53 -3.72 -13.97 5.16
CA GLY A 53 -2.83 -14.84 4.37
C GLY A 53 -2.64 -14.41 2.92
N ASN A 54 -3.17 -13.24 2.52
CA ASN A 54 -3.01 -12.70 1.18
C ASN A 54 -1.68 -11.94 1.04
N TYR A 55 -0.58 -12.69 1.05
CA TYR A 55 0.77 -12.13 1.05
C TYR A 55 1.10 -11.29 -0.20
N VAL A 56 0.45 -11.55 -1.34
CA VAL A 56 0.65 -10.78 -2.57
C VAL A 56 0.12 -9.35 -2.39
N ASN A 57 -1.15 -9.20 -1.98
CA ASN A 57 -1.74 -7.89 -1.75
C ASN A 57 -1.12 -7.17 -0.56
N ALA A 58 -0.78 -7.92 0.50
CA ALA A 58 -0.08 -7.38 1.66
C ALA A 58 1.23 -6.72 1.25
N LYS A 59 2.07 -7.44 0.49
CA LYS A 59 3.36 -6.95 0.01
C LYS A 59 3.20 -5.67 -0.81
N THR A 60 2.27 -5.64 -1.77
CA THR A 60 2.02 -4.45 -2.60
C THR A 60 1.60 -3.24 -1.77
N ALA A 61 0.68 -3.43 -0.81
CA ALA A 61 0.23 -2.34 0.06
C ALA A 61 1.37 -1.82 0.96
N LEU A 62 2.18 -2.72 1.54
CA LEU A 62 3.32 -2.36 2.39
C LEU A 62 4.45 -1.67 1.61
N GLN A 63 4.69 -2.08 0.35
CA GLN A 63 5.61 -1.36 -0.55
C GLN A 63 5.11 0.07 -0.83
N GLY A 64 3.80 0.25 -1.01
CA GLY A 64 3.17 1.58 -1.12
C GLY A 64 3.38 2.48 0.10
N VAL A 65 3.60 1.91 1.30
CA VAL A 65 4.04 2.69 2.47
C VAL A 65 5.46 3.21 2.27
N LEU A 66 6.38 2.35 1.83
CA LEU A 66 7.80 2.71 1.67
C LEU A 66 8.04 3.68 0.50
N GLU A 67 7.19 3.63 -0.51
CA GLU A 67 7.21 4.55 -1.66
C GLU A 67 6.61 5.92 -1.33
N ASN A 68 5.87 6.03 -0.21
CA ASN A 68 5.26 7.27 0.20
C ASN A 68 6.28 8.19 0.90
N GLN A 69 6.62 9.30 0.26
CA GLN A 69 7.55 10.30 0.80
C GLN A 69 7.13 10.93 2.15
N TYR A 70 5.84 10.85 2.49
CA TYR A 70 5.27 11.37 3.73
C TYR A 70 5.03 10.28 4.78
N ALA A 71 5.51 9.05 4.55
CA ALA A 71 5.44 7.98 5.53
C ALA A 71 6.21 8.37 6.79
N THR A 72 5.53 8.28 7.92
CA THR A 72 6.12 8.50 9.23
C THR A 72 7.11 7.39 9.56
N ARG A 73 8.02 7.68 10.50
CA ARG A 73 8.99 6.71 11.01
C ARG A 73 8.31 5.43 11.55
N TYR A 74 7.13 5.57 12.16
CA TYR A 74 6.33 4.46 12.64
C TYR A 74 5.83 3.60 11.48
N GLU A 75 5.22 4.21 10.46
CA GLU A 75 4.66 3.48 9.32
C GLU A 75 5.74 2.73 8.54
N THR A 76 6.89 3.38 8.30
CA THR A 76 8.04 2.78 7.63
C THR A 76 8.63 1.62 8.45
N LEU A 77 8.70 1.74 9.78
CA LEU A 77 9.19 0.67 10.66
C LEU A 77 8.29 -0.58 10.56
N TRP A 78 6.97 -0.41 10.69
CA TRP A 78 6.04 -1.52 10.62
C TRP A 78 5.96 -2.12 9.21
N ALA A 79 6.00 -1.31 8.16
CA ALA A 79 6.06 -1.80 6.79
C ALA A 79 7.27 -2.72 6.56
N ASN A 80 8.46 -2.32 7.04
CA ASN A 80 9.65 -3.18 6.96
C ASN A 80 9.51 -4.48 7.77
N LYS A 81 8.87 -4.44 8.94
CA LYS A 81 8.61 -5.64 9.75
C LYS A 81 7.80 -6.68 8.96
N TYR A 82 6.65 -6.28 8.45
CA TYR A 82 5.74 -7.19 7.74
C TYR A 82 6.32 -7.65 6.39
N LEU A 83 7.02 -6.76 5.66
CA LEU A 83 7.74 -7.16 4.45
C LEU A 83 8.82 -8.20 4.75
N ALA A 84 9.59 -8.04 5.85
CA ALA A 84 10.57 -9.04 6.25
C ALA A 84 9.91 -10.40 6.49
N PHE A 85 8.79 -10.45 7.21
CA PHE A 85 8.04 -11.70 7.43
C PHE A 85 7.60 -12.34 6.11
N ILE A 86 6.99 -11.56 5.22
CA ILE A 86 6.51 -12.04 3.91
C ILE A 86 7.67 -12.61 3.08
N TYR A 87 8.80 -11.91 2.99
CA TYR A 87 9.95 -12.39 2.22
C TYR A 87 10.59 -13.63 2.85
N CYS A 88 10.64 -13.72 4.18
CA CYS A 88 11.14 -14.91 4.87
C CYS A 88 10.27 -16.15 4.57
N VAL A 89 8.94 -16.01 4.58
CA VAL A 89 8.02 -17.10 4.23
C VAL A 89 8.06 -17.43 2.74
N SER A 90 8.29 -16.44 1.88
CA SER A 90 8.42 -16.63 0.42
C SER A 90 9.74 -17.28 -0.01
N GLY A 91 10.70 -17.45 0.91
CA GLY A 91 12.02 -18.04 0.63
C GLY A 91 13.10 -17.06 0.18
N ASP A 92 12.79 -15.77 0.00
CA ASP A 92 13.79 -14.75 -0.35
C ASP A 92 14.50 -14.23 0.91
N GLN A 93 15.49 -15.02 1.35
CA GLN A 93 16.27 -14.74 2.55
C GLN A 93 17.08 -13.44 2.45
N LYS A 94 17.49 -13.03 1.24
CA LYS A 94 18.23 -11.79 1.03
C LYS A 94 17.34 -10.60 1.34
N LEU A 95 16.17 -10.53 0.73
CA LEU A 95 15.21 -9.45 0.97
C LEU A 95 14.68 -9.47 2.40
N CYS A 96 14.45 -10.64 2.98
CA CYS A 96 14.05 -10.74 4.39
C CYS A 96 15.07 -10.06 5.32
N ARG A 97 16.35 -10.38 5.16
CA ARG A 97 17.44 -9.75 5.93
C ARG A 97 17.55 -8.26 5.68
N ASP A 98 17.40 -7.84 4.43
CA ASP A 98 17.52 -6.43 4.05
C ASP A 98 16.42 -5.58 4.71
N HIS A 99 15.18 -6.08 4.78
CA HIS A 99 14.11 -5.39 5.50
C HIS A 99 14.29 -5.37 7.01
N PHE A 100 14.79 -6.44 7.63
CA PHE A 100 15.15 -6.40 9.06
C PHE A 100 16.28 -5.43 9.36
N ARG A 101 17.27 -5.30 8.48
CA ARG A 101 18.35 -4.31 8.63
C ARG A 101 17.79 -2.90 8.60
N LYS A 102 16.97 -2.56 7.60
CA LYS A 102 16.29 -1.26 7.49
C LYS A 102 15.43 -0.96 8.72
N LEU A 103 14.74 -1.98 9.24
CA LEU A 103 13.97 -1.85 10.46
C LEU A 103 14.85 -1.46 11.65
N LEU A 104 16.02 -2.08 11.80
CA LEU A 104 16.96 -1.81 12.91
C LEU A 104 17.73 -0.51 12.73
N GLU A 105 17.96 -0.06 11.49
CA GLU A 105 18.47 1.29 11.19
C GLU A 105 17.49 2.37 11.68
N ILE A 106 16.18 2.10 11.56
CA ILE A 106 15.15 2.99 12.11
C ILE A 106 15.10 2.86 13.64
N ASN A 107 15.01 1.64 14.18
CA ASN A 107 14.97 1.44 15.63
C ASN A 107 15.95 0.34 16.07
N PRO A 108 17.16 0.72 16.52
CA PRO A 108 18.18 -0.25 16.94
C PRO A 108 17.73 -1.12 18.13
N ASN A 109 16.85 -0.59 18.97
CA ASN A 109 16.32 -1.26 20.16
C ASN A 109 15.06 -2.07 19.86
N PHE A 110 14.66 -2.20 18.59
CA PHE A 110 13.47 -2.97 18.24
C PHE A 110 13.61 -4.43 18.65
N GLU A 111 12.54 -4.98 19.20
CA GLU A 111 12.39 -6.38 19.55
C GLU A 111 11.12 -6.93 18.92
N LEU A 112 11.22 -8.17 18.44
CA LEU A 112 10.03 -8.96 18.10
C LEU A 112 9.33 -9.40 19.38
N SER A 113 8.00 -9.54 19.31
CA SER A 113 7.27 -10.17 20.41
C SER A 113 7.72 -11.62 20.60
N ALA A 114 7.51 -12.19 21.80
CA ALA A 114 7.92 -13.57 22.08
C ALA A 114 7.32 -14.59 21.09
N ALA A 115 6.06 -14.38 20.69
CA ALA A 115 5.39 -15.22 19.70
C ALA A 115 6.05 -15.13 18.31
N GLU A 116 6.45 -13.93 17.90
CA GLU A 116 7.10 -13.72 16.60
C GLU A 116 8.56 -14.20 16.60
N ALA A 117 9.30 -13.97 17.68
CA ALA A 117 10.71 -14.36 17.79
C ALA A 117 10.92 -15.88 17.80
N GLY A 118 9.89 -16.63 18.22
CA GLY A 118 9.85 -18.09 18.21
C GLY A 118 9.62 -18.72 16.84
N HIS A 119 9.27 -17.93 15.81
CA HIS A 119 8.95 -18.49 14.50
C HIS A 119 10.20 -19.06 13.80
N PRO A 120 10.15 -20.30 13.26
CA PRO A 120 11.33 -20.99 12.74
C PRO A 120 11.94 -20.31 11.50
N LEU A 121 11.13 -19.63 10.68
CA LEU A 121 11.60 -19.06 9.41
C LEU A 121 12.27 -17.68 9.57
N TRP A 122 11.73 -16.78 10.40
CA TRP A 122 12.24 -15.41 10.52
C TRP A 122 12.92 -15.11 11.84
N GLY A 123 12.64 -15.86 12.91
CA GLY A 123 13.24 -15.66 14.23
C GLY A 123 14.78 -15.75 14.19
N PRO A 124 15.36 -16.83 13.61
CA PRO A 124 16.82 -16.94 13.46
C PRO A 124 17.41 -15.82 12.61
N VAL A 125 16.71 -15.41 11.55
CA VAL A 125 17.14 -14.34 10.64
C VAL A 125 17.19 -13.00 11.36
N PHE A 126 16.14 -12.65 12.10
CA PHE A 126 16.11 -11.42 12.89
C PHE A 126 17.25 -11.38 13.93
N ARG A 127 17.46 -12.46 14.68
CA ARG A 127 18.56 -12.56 15.66
C ARG A 127 19.93 -12.39 15.01
N SER A 128 20.14 -13.02 13.84
CA SER A 128 21.39 -12.89 13.08
C SER A 128 21.63 -11.45 12.63
N VAL A 129 20.61 -10.78 12.07
CA VAL A 129 20.74 -9.39 11.62
C VAL A 129 20.96 -8.45 12.80
N LYS A 130 20.22 -8.62 13.90
CA LYS A 130 20.38 -7.81 15.11
C LYS A 130 21.77 -7.92 15.73
N GLY A 131 22.31 -9.13 15.83
CA GLY A 131 23.68 -9.34 16.30
C GLY A 131 24.72 -8.67 15.41
N ALA A 132 24.49 -8.58 14.11
CA ALA A 132 25.37 -7.88 13.17
C ALA A 132 25.22 -6.35 13.21
N SER A 133 24.03 -5.82 13.53
CA SER A 133 23.76 -4.38 13.63
C SER A 133 24.19 -3.76 14.97
N SER A 134 24.39 -4.58 16.01
CA SER A 134 24.80 -4.13 17.35
C SER A 134 26.32 -4.03 17.55
N LYS A 135 27.11 -4.28 16.50
CA LYS A 135 28.57 -4.33 16.53
C LYS A 135 29.15 -3.09 15.85
#